data_AF-A0A2W5L4V5-F1
#
_entry.id   AF-A0A2W5L4V5-F1
#
_cell.length_a   1.000
_cell.length_b   1.000
_cell.length_c   1.000
_cell.angle_alpha   90.00
_cell.angle_beta   90.00
_cell.angle_gamma   90.00
#
_symmetry.space_group_name_H-M   'P 1'
#
loop_
_entity.id
_entity.type
_entity.pdbx_description
1 polymer ?
#
loop_
_entity_poly.entity_id
_entity_poly.type
_entity_poly.pdbx_seq_one_letter_code
_entity_poly.pdbx_strand_id
1 'polypeptide(L)' 'MHEIVATRIRYGYRRVHVMLKREGWGVGRNVVYRLYREEGLALRTKQPRRRKMLVHRETRCKPARPNEAWSLDFV' A
#
# COMPACT_ATOMS: atom_id res chain seq x y z
N MET A 1 21.50 6.57 11.32
CA MET A 1 20.26 6.23 10.59
C MET A 1 20.45 5.07 9.63
N HIS A 2 21.48 5.07 8.79
CA HIS A 2 21.79 3.98 7.84
C HIS A 2 21.90 2.61 8.49
N GLU A 3 22.62 2.48 9.61
CA GLU A 3 22.77 1.21 10.34
C GLU A 3 21.43 0.62 10.82
N ILE A 4 20.55 1.49 11.35
CA ILE A 4 19.20 1.12 11.78
C ILE A 4 18.36 0.60 10.61
N VAL A 5 18.46 1.24 9.45
CA VAL A 5 17.69 0.89 8.26
C VAL A 5 18.26 -0.35 7.56
N ALA A 6 19.59 -0.49 7.51
CA ALA A 6 20.26 -1.67 6.98
C ALA A 6 19.87 -2.93 7.76
N THR A 7 19.79 -2.85 9.09
CA THR A 7 19.33 -3.96 9.93
C THR A 7 17.83 -4.20 9.79
N ARG A 8 17.03 -3.16 9.55
CA ARG A 8 15.55 -3.19 9.63
C ARG A 8 14.87 -2.53 8.43
N ILE A 9 15.18 -3.05 7.24
CA ILE A 9 14.81 -2.50 5.93
C ILE A 9 13.29 -2.21 5.78
N ARG A 10 12.42 -2.95 6.49
CA ARG A 10 10.95 -2.83 6.36
C ARG A 10 10.27 -1.79 7.26
N TYR A 11 10.99 -1.08 8.11
CA TYR A 11 10.37 -0.33 9.20
C TYR A 11 9.67 0.96 8.74
N GLY A 12 10.09 1.54 7.62
CA GLY A 12 9.59 2.84 7.16
C GLY A 12 10.03 4.00 8.07
N TYR A 13 9.99 5.23 7.54
CA TYR A 13 10.50 6.42 8.25
C TYR A 13 9.88 6.63 9.63
N ARG A 14 8.61 6.24 9.85
CA ARG A 14 7.91 6.41 11.13
C ARG A 14 8.52 5.56 12.25
N ARG A 15 8.88 4.30 11.97
CA ARG A 15 9.54 3.46 12.98
C ARG A 15 11.01 3.82 13.17
N VAL A 16 11.68 4.26 12.11
CA VAL A 16 13.04 4.79 12.21
C VAL A 16 13.09 6.01 13.13
N HIS A 17 12.13 6.94 13.01
CA HIS A 17 12.00 8.08 13.92
C HIS A 17 11.83 7.66 15.39
N VAL A 18 11.03 6.62 15.67
CA VAL A 18 10.86 6.11 17.04
C VAL A 18 12.16 5.52 17.59
N MET A 19 12.94 4.80 16.78
CA MET A 19 14.23 4.25 17.21
C MET A 19 15.28 5.33 17.45
N LEU A 20 15.37 6.30 16.54
CA LEU A 20 16.23 7.47 16.72
C LEU A 20 15.90 8.21 18.02
N LYS A 21 14.61 8.39 18.32
CA LYS A 21 14.18 9.01 19.59
C LYS A 21 14.57 8.19 20.83
N ARG A 22 14.55 6.86 20.74
CA ARG A 22 14.99 5.97 21.84
C ARG A 22 16.49 6.01 22.06
N GLU A 23 17.25 6.20 21.00
CA GLU A 23 18.70 6.42 21.05
C GLU A 23 19.07 7.86 21.49
N GLY A 24 18.09 8.70 21.84
CA GLY A 24 18.32 10.06 22.34
C GLY A 24 18.45 11.12 21.26
N TRP A 25 18.24 10.79 19.98
CA TRP A 25 18.31 11.77 18.90
C TRP A 25 17.06 12.64 18.87
N GLY A 26 17.24 13.95 19.09
CA GLY A 26 16.19 14.98 19.07
C GLY A 26 15.68 15.37 17.67
N VAL A 27 15.65 14.44 16.71
CA VAL A 27 15.33 14.74 15.31
C VAL A 27 13.81 14.72 15.09
N GLY A 28 13.27 15.77 14.50
CA GLY A 28 11.85 15.83 14.16
C GLY A 28 11.45 14.83 13.06
N ARG A 29 10.17 14.40 13.09
CA ARG A 29 9.60 13.45 12.11
C ARG A 29 9.79 13.87 10.65
N ASN A 30 9.71 15.17 10.36
CA ASN A 30 9.83 15.71 9.01
C ASN A 30 11.26 15.63 8.47
N VAL A 31 12.25 15.82 9.34
CA VAL A 31 13.67 15.70 8.99
C VAL A 31 14.00 14.24 8.69
N VAL A 32 13.54 13.32 9.55
CA VAL A 32 13.69 11.87 9.31
C VAL A 32 13.01 11.46 8.01
N TYR A 33 11.81 11.98 7.71
CA TYR A 33 11.13 11.69 6.44
C TYR A 33 11.92 12.19 5.21
N ARG A 34 12.50 13.39 5.29
CA ARG A 34 13.29 13.97 4.21
C ARG A 34 14.54 13.13 3.91
N LEU A 35 15.35 12.87 4.95
CA LEU A 35 16.51 11.99 4.87
C LEU A 35 16.13 10.59 4.34
N TYR A 36 15.03 10.02 4.84
CA TYR A 36 14.55 8.72 4.38
C TYR A 36 14.19 8.69 2.89
N ARG A 37 13.71 9.81 2.33
CA ARG A 37 13.40 9.93 0.90
C ARG A 37 14.63 10.22 0.05
N GLU A 38 15.52 11.10 0.50
CA GLU A 38 16.77 11.45 -0.19
C GLU A 38 17.68 10.22 -0.31
N GLU A 39 17.73 9.39 0.73
CA GLU A 39 18.50 8.14 0.77
C GLU A 39 17.84 6.98 -0.02
N GLY A 40 16.71 7.22 -0.69
CA GLY A 40 16.03 6.20 -1.51
C GLY A 40 15.47 5.01 -0.71
N LEU A 41 15.36 5.14 0.62
CA LEU A 41 14.94 4.07 1.54
C LEU A 41 13.42 3.81 1.47
N ALA A 42 12.69 4.59 0.68
CA ALA A 42 11.29 4.35 0.37
C ALA A 42 11.13 2.97 -0.27
N LEU A 43 10.59 2.03 0.52
CA LEU A 43 10.20 0.73 0.01
C LEU A 43 9.20 0.94 -1.12
N ARG A 44 9.60 0.59 -2.34
CA ARG A 44 8.69 0.54 -3.47
C ARG A 44 7.65 -0.54 -3.15
N THR A 45 6.41 -0.13 -2.89
CA THR A 45 5.31 -1.06 -2.64
C THR A 45 5.29 -2.06 -3.80
N LYS A 46 5.48 -3.35 -3.52
CA LYS A 46 5.28 -4.40 -4.52
C LYS A 46 3.85 -4.21 -5.05
N GLN A 47 3.69 -4.22 -6.38
CA GLN A 47 2.40 -4.04 -7.03
C GLN A 47 1.31 -4.84 -6.29
N PRO A 48 0.09 -4.28 -6.12
CA PRO A 48 -0.96 -4.95 -5.39
C PRO A 48 -1.10 -6.38 -5.90
N ARG A 49 -0.92 -7.35 -4.99
CA ARG A 49 -0.96 -8.79 -5.28
C ARG A 49 -2.27 -9.22 -5.95
N ARG A 50 -3.31 -8.39 -5.82
CA ARG A 50 -4.59 -8.52 -6.49
C ARG A 50 -4.45 -7.93 -7.89
N ARG A 51 -4.28 -8.79 -8.89
CA ARG A 51 -4.67 -8.46 -10.27
C ARG A 51 -6.09 -7.88 -10.17
N LYS A 52 -6.29 -6.60 -10.54
CA LYS A 52 -7.58 -6.18 -11.09
C LYS A 52 -7.93 -7.29 -12.09
N MET A 53 -9.07 -7.95 -11.93
CA MET A 53 -9.51 -8.98 -12.88
C MET A 53 -9.32 -8.37 -14.28
N LEU A 54 -8.37 -8.92 -15.04
CA LEU A 54 -8.07 -8.44 -16.40
C LEU A 54 -9.26 -8.74 -17.32
N VAL A 55 -10.07 -9.73 -16.93
CA VAL A 55 -11.30 -10.14 -17.60
C VAL A 55 -12.39 -9.12 -17.26
N HIS A 56 -12.82 -8.37 -18.29
CA HIS A 56 -14.10 -7.68 -18.23
C HIS A 56 -15.18 -8.73 -17.95
N ARG A 57 -16.02 -8.51 -16.93
CA ARG A 57 -17.24 -9.30 -16.80
C ARG A 57 -17.99 -9.17 -18.12
N GLU A 58 -18.38 -10.29 -18.70
CA GLU A 58 -19.28 -10.27 -19.86
C GLU A 58 -20.47 -9.37 -19.52
N THR A 59 -20.77 -8.45 -20.43
CA THR A 59 -21.90 -7.53 -20.27
C THR A 59 -23.14 -8.38 -20.07
N ARG A 60 -23.93 -8.08 -19.03
CA ARG A 60 -25.20 -8.80 -18.79
C ARG A 60 -26.02 -8.82 -20.09
N CYS A 61 -26.49 -10.00 -20.49
CA CYS A 61 -27.33 -10.14 -21.67
C CYS A 61 -28.56 -9.22 -21.56
N LYS A 62 -28.88 -8.51 -22.63
CA LYS A 62 -30.13 -7.72 -22.70
C LYS A 62 -31.26 -8.68 -23.11
N PRO A 63 -32.27 -8.92 -22.27
CA PRO A 63 -33.39 -9.77 -22.66
C PRO A 63 -34.15 -9.11 -23.82
N ALA A 64 -34.46 -9.89 -24.85
CA ALA A 64 -35.25 -9.48 -26.01
C ALA A 64 -36.76 -9.73 -25.79
N ARG A 65 -37.11 -10.63 -24.87
CA ARG A 65 -38.50 -10.99 -24.56
C ARG A 65 -38.79 -10.92 -23.06
N PRO A 66 -40.08 -10.76 -22.67
CA PRO A 66 -40.48 -10.93 -21.28
C PRO A 66 -40.02 -12.30 -20.74
N ASN A 67 -39.61 -12.34 -19.48
CA ASN A 67 -39.19 -13.54 -18.72
C ASN A 67 -37.86 -14.22 -19.14
N GLU A 68 -37.02 -13.55 -19.93
CA GLU A 68 -35.75 -14.11 -20.42
C GLU A 68 -34.57 -13.95 -19.43
N ALA A 69 -34.66 -13.04 -18.46
CA ALA A 69 -33.61 -12.83 -17.46
C ALA A 69 -34.22 -12.56 -16.06
N TRP A 70 -33.70 -13.24 -15.04
CA TRP A 70 -34.09 -13.09 -13.65
C TRP A 70 -32.84 -12.98 -12.77
N SER A 71 -32.84 -12.04 -11.83
CA SER A 71 -31.79 -11.93 -10.80
C SER A 71 -32.43 -11.99 -9.42
N LEU A 72 -31.89 -12.87 -8.56
CA LEU A 72 -32.26 -12.94 -7.16
C LEU A 72 -31.14 -12.31 -6.32
N ASP A 73 -31.50 -11.40 -5.43
CA ASP A 73 -30.61 -10.83 -4.42
C ASP A 73 -31.24 -11.06 -3.03
N PHE A 74 -30.42 -11.27 -2.01
CA PHE A 74 -30.85 -11.43 -0.62
C PHE A 74 -30.59 -10.13 0.17
N VAL A 75 -31.39 -9.89 1.22
CA VAL A 75 -31.22 -8.79 2.20
C VAL A 75 -30.51 -9.30 3.44
#